data_AF-W9YAF9-F1
#
_entry.id   AF-W9YAF9-F1
#
_cell.length_a   1.000
_cell.length_b   1.000
_cell.length_c   1.000
_cell.angle_alpha   90.00
_cell.angle_beta   90.00
_cell.angle_gamma   90.00
#
_symmetry.space_group_name_H-M   'P 1'
#
loop_
_entity.id
_entity.type
_entity.pdbx_description
1 polymer ?
#
loop_
_entity_poly.entity_id
_entity_poly.type
_entity_poly.pdbx_seq_one_letter_code
_entity_poly.pdbx_strand_id
1 'polypeptide(L)'
;MSLPKANCSFAIPSIHDDLELDCRLYYPRITEQTIQLFGKSFAIVAHPYAPLGGSYDDPVVRLAGSALLQCGCILATFNFRGASGSAGRTSWTGKAELGDYVSVYGFILCYIDALYRSMVEGGSGWTSVPPVLILGGYSYGSIIASHLPPTDIIAALWESPLPGTAESEIRLRAVDLSRDTKAYLDSHMFPITPSSPQNRGGYGEDAKRPNRGAIVGGYESDAASRRVGRESSGRSIDGDRVRQSIDRVRRKISPRVGPSPGSDRKGQTAVPALLLPSVAYVLISPLLPPVAGFTTMFSKLKFTRKGRDTGPQREEYHELAVHPCCCLFGSRDVFTSDRKLQRWTADLASRPGSRFTAIRVNAAGHFWHEDEDSVRLRRGLAEWLRTLTPSEEDAKETDIVPQSARHADGSNEQHKLEGTTVRTG
;
A
#
# COMPACT_ATOMS: atom_id res chain seq x y z
N MET A 1 -6.26 23.44 0.65
CA MET A 1 -7.45 22.57 0.53
C MET A 1 -7.25 21.36 1.39
N SER A 2 -8.33 20.81 1.94
CA SER A 2 -8.31 19.76 2.94
C SER A 2 -8.85 18.45 2.35
N LEU A 3 -8.40 17.27 2.81
CA LEU A 3 -8.89 15.99 2.31
C LEU A 3 -10.44 15.94 2.32
N PRO A 4 -11.08 15.43 1.26
CA PRO A 4 -12.54 15.25 1.23
C PRO A 4 -12.98 14.20 2.27
N LYS A 5 -14.30 14.00 2.41
CA LYS A 5 -14.80 12.84 3.17
C LYS A 5 -14.28 11.55 2.54
N ALA A 6 -13.87 10.59 3.37
CA ALA A 6 -13.45 9.28 2.91
C ALA A 6 -14.56 8.57 2.15
N ASN A 7 -14.18 7.84 1.09
CA ASN A 7 -15.10 7.00 0.33
C ASN A 7 -15.47 5.75 1.12
N CYS A 8 -14.52 5.22 1.88
CA CYS A 8 -14.73 4.10 2.78
C CYS A 8 -13.97 4.35 4.10
N SER A 9 -14.60 4.01 5.21
CA SER A 9 -13.95 3.83 6.51
C SER A 9 -14.15 2.37 6.92
N PHE A 10 -13.14 1.75 7.53
CA PHE A 10 -13.19 0.34 7.92
C PHE A 10 -12.10 0.06 8.96
N ALA A 11 -12.14 -1.10 9.58
CA ALA A 11 -11.10 -1.57 10.48
C ALA A 11 -10.42 -2.83 9.93
N ILE A 12 -9.13 -3.00 10.25
CA ILE A 12 -8.37 -4.23 10.02
C ILE A 12 -7.59 -4.63 11.27
N PRO A 13 -7.31 -5.92 11.50
CA PRO A 13 -6.46 -6.34 12.61
C PRO A 13 -4.97 -6.04 12.35
N SER A 14 -4.23 -5.70 13.40
CA SER A 14 -2.77 -5.61 13.37
C SER A 14 -2.16 -7.02 13.34
N ILE A 15 -1.20 -7.29 12.46
CA ILE A 15 -0.48 -8.57 12.44
C ILE A 15 0.46 -8.73 13.66
N HIS A 16 0.64 -7.66 14.44
CA HIS A 16 1.43 -7.71 15.66
C HIS A 16 0.70 -8.47 16.78
N ASP A 17 -0.58 -8.16 16.99
CA ASP A 17 -1.38 -8.57 18.14
C ASP A 17 -2.90 -8.54 17.94
N ASP A 18 -3.37 -8.60 16.70
CA ASP A 18 -4.79 -8.60 16.29
C ASP A 18 -5.58 -7.35 16.70
N LEU A 19 -4.89 -6.29 17.10
CA LEU A 19 -5.51 -5.04 17.50
C LEU A 19 -6.19 -4.33 16.32
N GLU A 20 -7.42 -3.86 16.49
CA GLU A 20 -8.15 -3.17 15.42
C GLU A 20 -7.57 -1.78 15.12
N LEU A 21 -7.25 -1.58 13.84
CA LEU A 21 -6.72 -0.33 13.27
C LEU A 21 -7.78 0.32 12.39
N ASP A 22 -8.09 1.58 12.69
CA ASP A 22 -9.01 2.37 11.88
C ASP A 22 -8.34 2.85 10.59
N CYS A 23 -8.96 2.53 9.47
CA CYS A 23 -8.47 2.83 8.13
C CYS A 23 -9.52 3.60 7.32
N ARG A 24 -9.04 4.39 6.36
CA ARG A 24 -9.85 5.14 5.40
C ARG A 24 -9.28 5.02 4.00
N LEU A 25 -10.16 4.88 3.01
CA LEU A 25 -9.83 4.94 1.58
C LEU A 25 -10.47 6.16 0.93
N TYR A 26 -9.71 6.80 0.04
CA TYR A 26 -10.13 7.96 -0.74
C TYR A 26 -9.87 7.68 -2.22
N TYR A 27 -10.86 7.95 -3.05
CA TYR A 27 -10.77 7.75 -4.49
C TYR A 27 -10.50 9.08 -5.20
N PRO A 28 -9.52 9.10 -6.12
CA PRO A 28 -9.18 10.30 -6.88
C PRO A 28 -10.33 10.65 -7.82
N ARG A 29 -10.40 11.91 -8.24
CA ARG A 29 -11.29 12.30 -9.35
C ARG A 29 -10.52 12.23 -10.65
N ILE A 30 -11.19 11.81 -11.73
CA ILE A 30 -10.61 11.85 -13.06
C ILE A 30 -10.61 13.30 -13.58
N THR A 31 -9.44 13.78 -13.97
CA THR A 31 -9.19 15.06 -14.64
C THR A 31 -8.08 14.86 -15.66
N GLU A 32 -7.86 15.83 -16.54
CA GLU A 32 -6.74 15.81 -17.49
C GLU A 32 -5.39 15.62 -16.79
N GLN A 33 -5.23 16.16 -15.59
CA GLN A 33 -3.99 16.05 -14.82
C GLN A 33 -3.83 14.70 -14.09
N THR A 34 -4.92 13.98 -13.82
CA THR A 34 -4.88 12.72 -13.04
C THR A 34 -4.96 11.47 -13.89
N ILE A 35 -5.40 11.58 -15.15
CA ILE A 35 -5.71 10.43 -16.01
C ILE A 35 -4.54 9.44 -16.18
N GLN A 36 -3.30 9.93 -16.15
CA GLN A 36 -2.07 9.11 -16.24
C GLN A 36 -1.92 8.14 -15.06
N LEU A 37 -2.25 8.59 -13.85
CA LEU A 37 -2.08 7.85 -12.60
C LEU A 37 -3.39 7.23 -12.07
N PHE A 38 -4.53 7.60 -12.66
CA PHE A 38 -5.86 7.18 -12.24
C PHE A 38 -6.03 5.67 -12.37
N GLY A 39 -6.34 5.01 -11.25
CA GLY A 39 -6.44 3.54 -11.14
C GLY A 39 -5.11 2.79 -11.31
N LYS A 40 -3.99 3.51 -11.49
CA LYS A 40 -2.62 2.96 -11.61
C LYS A 40 -1.72 3.28 -10.43
N SER A 41 -2.19 4.11 -9.49
CA SER A 41 -1.40 4.55 -8.36
C SER A 41 -2.15 4.49 -7.05
N PHE A 42 -1.42 4.09 -6.02
CA PHE A 42 -1.90 3.87 -4.67
C PHE A 42 -0.93 4.55 -3.70
N ALA A 43 -1.43 5.07 -2.60
CA ALA A 43 -0.59 5.68 -1.57
C ALA A 43 -1.08 5.34 -0.18
N ILE A 44 -0.15 5.14 0.76
CA ILE A 44 -0.43 5.03 2.20
C ILE A 44 0.24 6.22 2.88
N VAL A 45 -0.46 6.96 3.73
CA VAL A 45 0.15 8.05 4.51
C VAL A 45 -0.09 7.83 6.00
N ALA A 46 1.00 7.57 6.72
CA ALA A 46 0.99 7.47 8.19
C ALA A 46 1.17 8.82 8.86
N HIS A 47 0.54 8.95 10.03
CA HIS A 47 0.44 10.17 10.79
C HIS A 47 1.58 10.34 11.83
N PRO A 48 1.70 11.54 12.46
CA PRO A 48 2.77 11.79 13.43
C PRO A 48 2.44 11.13 14.79
N TYR A 49 3.27 11.36 15.81
CA TYR A 49 3.20 10.62 17.07
C TYR A 49 1.83 10.73 17.76
N ALA A 50 1.13 9.60 17.93
CA ALA A 50 -0.24 9.56 18.46
C ALA A 50 -0.40 10.20 19.85
N PRO A 51 0.52 10.00 20.81
CA PRO A 51 0.40 10.61 22.14
C PRO A 51 0.43 12.14 22.14
N LEU A 52 0.92 12.77 21.06
CA LEU A 52 0.90 14.23 20.88
C LEU A 52 -0.26 14.69 20.00
N GLY A 53 -1.33 13.87 19.89
CA GLY A 53 -2.53 14.18 19.12
C GLY A 53 -2.44 13.80 17.64
N GLY A 54 -1.38 13.10 17.22
CA GLY A 54 -1.25 12.60 15.85
C GLY A 54 -2.35 11.60 15.48
N SER A 55 -2.97 11.81 14.33
CA SER A 55 -3.94 10.89 13.73
C SER A 55 -3.99 11.11 12.22
N TYR A 56 -4.68 10.26 11.47
CA TYR A 56 -4.94 10.47 10.04
C TYR A 56 -5.67 11.78 9.69
N ASP A 57 -6.18 12.52 10.69
CA ASP A 57 -6.85 13.82 10.57
C ASP A 57 -5.87 14.98 10.79
N ASP A 58 -4.59 14.67 11.05
CA ASP A 58 -3.51 15.65 11.18
C ASP A 58 -3.45 16.57 9.94
N PRO A 59 -3.29 17.89 10.11
CA PRO A 59 -3.30 18.84 9.00
C PRO A 59 -2.26 18.55 7.91
N VAL A 60 -1.06 18.07 8.28
CA VAL A 60 0.01 17.77 7.32
C VAL A 60 -0.28 16.46 6.59
N VAL A 61 -0.84 15.47 7.29
CA VAL A 61 -1.33 14.23 6.64
C VAL A 61 -2.43 14.55 5.63
N ARG A 62 -3.39 15.41 6.01
CA ARG A 62 -4.47 15.84 5.11
C ARG A 62 -3.95 16.67 3.94
N LEU A 63 -2.92 17.49 4.17
CA LEU A 63 -2.26 18.27 3.14
C LEU A 63 -1.56 17.38 2.10
N ALA A 64 -0.72 16.45 2.56
CA ALA A 64 0.00 15.51 1.71
C ALA A 64 -0.95 14.54 0.99
N GLY A 65 -1.90 13.98 1.72
CA GLY A 65 -2.94 13.12 1.18
C GLY A 65 -3.76 13.83 0.11
N SER A 66 -4.15 15.10 0.33
CA SER A 66 -4.86 15.87 -0.69
C SER A 66 -4.04 16.05 -1.97
N ALA A 67 -2.72 16.26 -1.86
CA ALA A 67 -1.86 16.38 -3.04
C ALA A 67 -1.75 15.05 -3.80
N LEU A 68 -1.56 13.92 -3.10
CA LEU A 68 -1.53 12.58 -3.70
C LEU A 68 -2.86 12.26 -4.42
N LEU A 69 -3.98 12.53 -3.75
CA LEU A 69 -5.32 12.30 -4.29
C LEU A 69 -5.58 13.15 -5.54
N GLN A 70 -5.14 14.42 -5.53
CA GLN A 70 -5.23 15.33 -6.68
C GLN A 70 -4.28 14.97 -7.83
N CYS A 71 -3.31 14.09 -7.61
CA CYS A 71 -2.45 13.56 -8.66
C CYS A 71 -2.98 12.24 -9.22
N GLY A 72 -4.10 11.70 -8.72
CA GLY A 72 -4.70 10.47 -9.25
C GLY A 72 -4.43 9.22 -8.41
N CYS A 73 -3.85 9.35 -7.22
CA CYS A 73 -3.61 8.20 -6.33
C CYS A 73 -4.87 7.82 -5.55
N ILE A 74 -5.17 6.51 -5.50
CA ILE A 74 -6.05 5.96 -4.47
C ILE A 74 -5.29 6.03 -3.14
N LEU A 75 -5.82 6.80 -2.19
CA LEU A 75 -5.13 7.09 -0.94
C LEU A 75 -5.74 6.27 0.19
N ALA A 76 -4.87 5.61 0.95
CA ALA A 76 -5.16 5.02 2.24
C ALA A 76 -4.54 5.87 3.36
N THR A 77 -5.32 6.16 4.39
CA THR A 77 -4.82 6.66 5.67
C THR A 77 -5.32 5.74 6.78
N PHE A 78 -4.58 5.68 7.87
CA PHE A 78 -4.92 4.82 9.00
C PHE A 78 -4.41 5.42 10.28
N ASN A 79 -4.97 4.98 11.40
CA ASN A 79 -4.51 5.31 12.73
C ASN A 79 -3.63 4.18 13.28
N PHE A 80 -2.46 4.55 13.78
CA PHE A 80 -1.66 3.65 14.60
C PHE A 80 -2.42 3.30 15.88
N ARG A 81 -2.06 2.18 16.51
CA ARG A 81 -2.53 1.83 17.85
C ARG A 81 -2.48 3.02 18.83
N GLY A 82 -3.55 3.19 19.60
CA GLY A 82 -3.70 4.28 20.56
C GLY A 82 -3.92 5.68 19.97
N ALA A 83 -3.97 5.83 18.64
CA ALA A 83 -4.48 7.05 18.01
C ALA A 83 -6.00 6.98 17.85
N SER A 84 -6.65 8.15 17.86
CA SER A 84 -8.11 8.36 17.73
C SER A 84 -8.89 7.21 17.05
N GLY A 85 -9.75 6.52 17.79
CA GLY A 85 -10.58 5.42 17.25
C GLY A 85 -9.88 4.06 17.16
N SER A 86 -8.56 4.00 16.97
CA SER A 86 -7.82 2.73 17.04
C SER A 86 -7.59 2.28 18.49
N ALA A 87 -7.70 0.98 18.70
CA ALA A 87 -7.61 0.40 20.04
C ALA A 87 -6.19 0.50 20.64
N GLY A 88 -6.07 0.16 21.93
CA GLY A 88 -4.81 0.03 22.64
C GLY A 88 -4.06 1.34 22.90
N ARG A 89 -2.72 1.26 22.94
CA ARG A 89 -1.82 2.36 23.31
C ARG A 89 -0.57 2.33 22.44
N THR A 90 0.00 3.50 22.20
CA THR A 90 1.28 3.64 21.52
C THR A 90 2.38 2.91 22.29
N SER A 91 3.18 2.14 21.55
CA SER A 91 4.33 1.42 22.06
C SER A 91 5.53 2.35 22.18
N TRP A 92 6.37 2.07 23.17
CA TRP A 92 7.59 2.84 23.42
C TRP A 92 8.70 2.56 22.39
N THR A 93 8.64 1.43 21.68
CA THR A 93 9.73 0.97 20.80
C THR A 93 9.46 1.20 19.31
N GLY A 94 8.22 1.50 18.94
CA GLY A 94 7.77 1.62 17.55
C GLY A 94 7.63 0.30 16.78
N LYS A 95 7.99 -0.85 17.38
CA LYS A 95 7.86 -2.17 16.72
C LYS A 95 6.42 -2.55 16.44
N ALA A 96 5.53 -2.16 17.34
CA ALA A 96 4.12 -2.48 17.25
C ALA A 96 3.45 -1.60 16.18
N GLU A 97 3.82 -0.32 16.11
CA GLU A 97 3.45 0.62 15.05
C GLU A 97 4.01 0.19 13.69
N LEU A 98 5.23 -0.36 13.64
CA LEU A 98 5.76 -0.98 12.42
C LEU A 98 4.88 -2.17 11.98
N GLY A 99 4.44 -3.01 12.91
CA GLY A 99 3.48 -4.08 12.63
C GLY A 99 2.14 -3.55 12.11
N ASP A 100 1.65 -2.44 12.65
CA ASP A 100 0.41 -1.79 12.20
C ASP A 100 0.54 -1.28 10.76
N TYR A 101 1.65 -0.60 10.42
CA TYR A 101 1.90 -0.16 9.05
C TYR A 101 2.01 -1.37 8.11
N VAL A 102 2.68 -2.45 8.54
CA VAL A 102 2.78 -3.67 7.73
C VAL A 102 1.41 -4.30 7.48
N SER A 103 0.47 -4.28 8.43
CA SER A 103 -0.92 -4.71 8.19
C SER A 103 -1.57 -3.92 7.05
N VAL A 104 -1.46 -2.59 7.09
CA VAL A 104 -2.06 -1.71 6.07
C VAL A 104 -1.35 -1.86 4.74
N TYR A 105 -0.03 -2.08 4.74
CA TYR A 105 0.73 -2.37 3.54
C TYR A 105 0.26 -3.69 2.89
N GLY A 106 0.15 -4.78 3.67
CA GLY A 106 -0.39 -6.05 3.19
C GLY A 106 -1.83 -5.96 2.71
N PHE A 107 -2.67 -5.16 3.37
CA PHE A 107 -4.02 -4.83 2.93
C PHE A 107 -4.00 -4.22 1.52
N ILE A 108 -3.19 -3.18 1.29
CA ILE A 108 -3.11 -2.52 -0.02
C ILE A 108 -2.52 -3.44 -1.10
N LEU A 109 -1.56 -4.31 -0.77
CA LEU A 109 -1.07 -5.31 -1.74
C LEU A 109 -2.17 -6.28 -2.16
N CYS A 110 -2.92 -6.85 -1.20
CA CYS A 110 -4.05 -7.73 -1.50
C CYS A 110 -5.14 -7.01 -2.30
N TYR A 111 -5.38 -5.74 -1.98
CA TYR A 111 -6.40 -4.91 -2.61
C TYR A 111 -6.04 -4.58 -4.07
N ILE A 112 -4.78 -4.23 -4.34
CA ILE A 112 -4.26 -4.02 -5.70
C ILE A 112 -4.37 -5.30 -6.51
N ASP A 113 -3.92 -6.44 -5.97
CA ASP A 113 -3.99 -7.74 -6.65
C ASP A 113 -5.44 -8.10 -7.04
N ALA A 114 -6.37 -7.98 -6.09
CA ALA A 114 -7.79 -8.26 -6.32
C ALA A 114 -8.40 -7.32 -7.38
N LEU A 115 -8.09 -6.03 -7.31
CA LEU A 115 -8.59 -5.02 -8.25
C LEU A 115 -8.10 -5.30 -9.67
N TYR A 116 -6.80 -5.53 -9.85
CA TYR A 116 -6.18 -5.74 -11.16
C TYR A 116 -6.62 -7.06 -11.80
N ARG A 117 -6.70 -8.15 -11.03
CA ARG A 117 -7.22 -9.42 -11.56
C ARG A 117 -8.65 -9.28 -12.06
N SER A 118 -9.50 -8.59 -11.29
CA SER A 118 -10.89 -8.36 -11.67
C SER A 118 -11.04 -7.48 -12.92
N MET A 119 -10.13 -6.53 -13.13
CA MET A 119 -10.08 -5.71 -14.34
C MET A 119 -9.65 -6.52 -15.58
N VAL A 120 -8.63 -7.37 -15.43
CA VAL A 120 -8.15 -8.25 -16.51
C VAL A 120 -9.23 -9.25 -16.91
N GLU A 121 -9.90 -9.89 -15.94
CA GLU A 121 -11.02 -10.80 -16.19
C GLU A 121 -12.20 -10.09 -16.87
N GLY A 122 -12.43 -8.82 -16.54
CA GLY A 122 -13.49 -8.00 -17.13
C GLY A 122 -13.23 -7.53 -18.57
N GLY A 123 -12.12 -7.93 -19.19
CA GLY A 123 -11.75 -7.51 -20.55
C GLY A 123 -11.46 -6.01 -20.69
N SER A 124 -11.32 -5.30 -19.57
CA SER A 124 -10.89 -3.90 -19.59
C SER A 124 -9.41 -3.89 -19.99
N GLY A 125 -9.08 -3.25 -21.13
CA GLY A 125 -7.76 -3.26 -21.77
C GLY A 125 -6.67 -2.53 -20.99
N TRP A 126 -6.44 -2.90 -19.73
CA TRP A 126 -5.44 -2.31 -18.86
C TRP A 126 -4.03 -2.63 -19.34
N THR A 127 -3.18 -1.61 -19.28
CA THR A 127 -1.80 -1.61 -19.76
C THR A 127 -0.92 -2.58 -18.98
N SER A 128 0.09 -3.17 -19.64
CA SER A 128 1.09 -4.08 -19.06
C SER A 128 2.00 -3.48 -17.96
N VAL A 129 1.84 -2.21 -17.62
CA VAL A 129 2.69 -1.51 -16.65
C VAL A 129 2.19 -1.81 -15.22
N PRO A 130 3.07 -2.28 -14.31
CA PRO A 130 2.67 -2.54 -12.93
C PRO A 130 2.22 -1.25 -12.23
N PRO A 131 1.20 -1.31 -11.35
CA PRO A 131 0.78 -0.16 -10.57
C PRO A 131 1.89 0.35 -9.66
N VAL A 132 1.82 1.62 -9.28
CA VAL A 132 2.74 2.24 -8.32
C VAL A 132 2.10 2.31 -6.94
N LEU A 133 2.84 1.90 -5.91
CA LEU A 133 2.45 2.04 -4.50
C LEU A 133 3.43 2.95 -3.77
N ILE A 134 2.91 4.05 -3.22
CA ILE A 134 3.68 5.04 -2.47
C ILE A 134 3.51 4.79 -0.97
N LEU A 135 4.61 4.52 -0.28
CA LEU A 135 4.68 4.33 1.16
C LEU A 135 5.11 5.64 1.82
N GLY A 136 4.15 6.31 2.45
CA GLY A 136 4.29 7.66 2.97
C GLY A 136 4.21 7.74 4.49
N GLY A 137 4.87 8.75 5.05
CA GLY A 137 4.73 9.08 6.47
C GLY A 137 5.18 10.51 6.80
N TYR A 138 4.52 11.10 7.79
CA TYR A 138 4.88 12.41 8.36
C TYR A 138 5.46 12.26 9.77
N SER A 139 6.58 12.93 10.05
CA SER A 139 7.22 12.97 11.37
C SER A 139 7.48 11.55 11.90
N TYR A 140 6.86 11.15 13.01
CA TYR A 140 6.94 9.77 13.52
C TYR A 140 6.54 8.72 12.47
N GLY A 141 5.47 8.95 11.71
CA GLY A 141 5.05 8.05 10.64
C GLY A 141 6.11 7.90 9.54
N SER A 142 6.94 8.92 9.31
CA SER A 142 8.06 8.84 8.35
C SER A 142 9.19 7.94 8.88
N ILE A 143 9.42 7.90 10.20
CA ILE A 143 10.38 6.96 10.79
C ILE A 143 9.91 5.54 10.54
N ILE A 144 8.64 5.25 10.83
CA ILE A 144 8.07 3.92 10.62
C ILE A 144 8.12 3.53 9.14
N ALA A 145 7.72 4.43 8.24
CA ALA A 145 7.77 4.21 6.80
C ALA A 145 9.20 3.90 6.29
N SER A 146 10.21 4.58 6.85
CA SER A 146 11.63 4.38 6.49
C SER A 146 12.20 3.01 6.90
N HIS A 147 11.49 2.28 7.77
CA HIS A 147 11.90 0.96 8.28
C HIS A 147 10.96 -0.16 7.81
N LEU A 148 10.09 0.12 6.84
CA LEU A 148 9.23 -0.90 6.26
C LEU A 148 10.08 -1.98 5.59
N PRO A 149 9.70 -3.26 5.76
CA PRO A 149 10.37 -4.34 5.07
C PRO A 149 10.11 -4.29 3.55
N PRO A 150 10.96 -4.96 2.76
CA PRO A 150 10.80 -5.09 1.32
C PRO A 150 9.45 -5.70 0.89
N THR A 151 9.00 -5.36 -0.32
CA THR A 151 7.69 -5.77 -0.85
C THR A 151 7.53 -7.28 -0.96
N ASP A 152 8.58 -8.01 -1.35
CA ASP A 152 8.59 -9.46 -1.45
C ASP A 152 8.40 -10.13 -0.08
N ILE A 153 9.03 -9.59 0.96
CA ILE A 153 8.86 -10.04 2.34
C ILE A 153 7.41 -9.84 2.81
N ILE A 154 6.80 -8.71 2.46
CA ILE A 154 5.38 -8.45 2.78
C ILE A 154 4.49 -9.39 1.98
N ALA A 155 4.68 -9.51 0.68
CA ALA A 155 3.87 -10.38 -0.17
C ALA A 155 3.86 -11.84 0.35
N ALA A 156 5.01 -12.35 0.78
CA ALA A 156 5.16 -13.70 1.35
C ALA A 156 4.36 -13.92 2.65
N LEU A 157 3.92 -12.87 3.35
CA LEU A 157 3.01 -13.00 4.50
C LEU A 157 1.58 -13.33 4.05
N TRP A 158 1.17 -12.92 2.85
CA TRP A 158 -0.20 -13.04 2.33
C TRP A 158 -0.39 -14.09 1.23
N GLU A 159 0.65 -14.82 0.83
CA GLU A 159 0.55 -15.90 -0.18
C GLU A 159 -0.45 -17.00 0.23
N SER A 160 -0.43 -17.43 1.50
CA SER A 160 -1.30 -18.50 2.01
C SER A 160 -1.64 -18.28 3.49
N PRO A 161 -2.47 -17.25 3.80
CA PRO A 161 -2.84 -16.97 5.18
C PRO A 161 -3.74 -18.08 5.73
N LEU A 162 -3.47 -18.51 6.96
CA LEU A 162 -4.29 -19.54 7.62
C LEU A 162 -5.67 -18.95 7.99
N PRO A 163 -6.78 -19.69 7.85
CA PRO A 163 -8.09 -19.20 8.26
C PRO A 163 -8.13 -18.75 9.72
N GLY A 164 -8.71 -17.58 9.96
CA GLY A 164 -8.88 -17.00 11.31
C GLY A 164 -7.66 -16.22 11.83
N THR A 165 -6.64 -16.03 10.99
CA THR A 165 -5.50 -15.12 11.27
C THR A 165 -5.79 -13.70 10.81
N ALA A 166 -5.09 -12.71 11.37
CA ALA A 166 -5.15 -11.31 10.92
C ALA A 166 -4.88 -11.19 9.41
N GLU A 167 -3.90 -11.92 8.88
CA GLU A 167 -3.56 -11.91 7.45
C GLU A 167 -4.74 -12.37 6.59
N SER A 168 -5.47 -13.40 7.03
CA SER A 168 -6.65 -13.91 6.29
C SER A 168 -7.81 -12.92 6.30
N GLU A 169 -8.04 -12.23 7.41
CA GLU A 169 -9.09 -11.22 7.54
C GLU A 169 -8.75 -9.97 6.72
N ILE A 170 -7.49 -9.52 6.78
CA ILE A 170 -6.97 -8.43 5.95
C ILE A 170 -7.19 -8.74 4.46
N ARG A 171 -6.84 -9.95 4.01
CA ARG A 171 -7.01 -10.36 2.62
C ARG A 171 -8.48 -10.36 2.19
N LEU A 172 -9.37 -10.88 3.04
CA LEU A 172 -10.81 -10.87 2.77
C LEU A 172 -11.34 -9.43 2.63
N ARG A 173 -11.00 -8.57 3.59
CA ARG A 173 -11.41 -7.15 3.58
C ARG A 173 -10.90 -6.42 2.34
N ALA A 174 -9.66 -6.69 1.93
CA ALA A 174 -9.06 -6.11 0.73
C ALA A 174 -9.81 -6.53 -0.54
N VAL A 175 -10.15 -7.81 -0.68
CA VAL A 175 -10.94 -8.32 -1.81
C VAL A 175 -12.32 -7.66 -1.85
N ASP A 176 -13.02 -7.59 -0.71
CA ASP A 176 -14.35 -7.01 -0.68
C ASP A 176 -14.36 -5.52 -1.06
N LEU A 177 -13.46 -4.72 -0.49
CA LEU A 177 -13.37 -3.27 -0.78
C LEU A 177 -12.84 -2.97 -2.19
N SER A 178 -12.09 -3.88 -2.81
CA SER A 178 -11.64 -3.73 -4.20
C SER A 178 -12.81 -3.71 -5.18
N ARG A 179 -13.94 -4.37 -4.87
CA ARG A 179 -15.14 -4.41 -5.73
C ARG A 179 -15.78 -3.04 -5.87
N ASP A 180 -15.92 -2.30 -4.77
CA ASP A 180 -16.47 -0.94 -4.77
C ASP A 180 -15.58 0.00 -5.58
N THR A 181 -14.28 -0.20 -5.48
CA THR A 181 -13.27 0.58 -6.21
C THR A 181 -13.31 0.28 -7.70
N LYS A 182 -13.45 -0.99 -8.08
CA LYS A 182 -13.64 -1.37 -9.47
C LYS A 182 -14.89 -0.71 -10.05
N ALA A 183 -16.03 -0.79 -9.35
CA ALA A 183 -17.26 -0.13 -9.79
C ALA A 183 -17.09 1.39 -9.93
N TYR A 184 -16.36 2.01 -9.00
CA TYR A 184 -15.99 3.41 -9.09
C TYR A 184 -15.16 3.71 -10.35
N LEU A 185 -14.08 2.95 -10.60
CA LEU A 185 -13.20 3.16 -11.75
C LEU A 185 -13.92 2.89 -13.09
N ASP A 186 -14.69 1.81 -13.19
CA ASP A 186 -15.47 1.47 -14.39
C ASP A 186 -16.44 2.61 -14.76
N SER A 187 -17.16 3.16 -13.77
CA SER A 187 -18.12 4.26 -14.02
C SER A 187 -17.48 5.59 -14.45
N HIS A 188 -16.20 5.81 -14.16
CA HIS A 188 -15.49 7.05 -14.50
C HIS A 188 -14.61 6.93 -15.74
N MET A 189 -14.07 5.74 -16.03
CA MET A 189 -13.24 5.50 -17.21
C MET A 189 -14.05 5.11 -18.45
N PHE A 190 -15.18 4.43 -18.25
CA PHE A 190 -16.10 4.06 -19.32
C PHE A 190 -17.49 4.62 -19.00
N PRO A 191 -17.65 5.97 -18.98
CA PRO A 191 -18.96 6.55 -18.75
C PRO A 191 -19.90 6.04 -19.84
N ILE A 192 -20.93 5.28 -19.45
CA ILE A 192 -21.96 4.83 -20.37
C ILE A 192 -22.60 6.09 -20.96
N THR A 193 -22.26 6.42 -22.21
CA THR A 193 -23.03 7.40 -22.98
C THR A 193 -24.46 6.88 -23.04
N PRO A 194 -25.46 7.61 -22.50
CA PRO A 194 -26.84 7.21 -22.70
C PRO A 194 -27.08 7.19 -24.21
N SER A 195 -27.25 6.01 -24.77
CA SER A 195 -27.76 5.85 -26.12
C SER A 195 -29.07 6.61 -26.19
N SER A 196 -29.09 7.69 -26.98
CA SER A 196 -30.28 8.47 -27.28
C SER A 196 -31.43 7.50 -27.56
N PRO A 197 -32.57 7.58 -26.86
CA PRO A 197 -33.67 6.67 -27.12
C PRO A 197 -34.13 6.94 -28.55
N GLN A 198 -33.87 5.98 -29.44
CA GLN A 198 -34.52 5.94 -30.73
C GLN A 198 -36.02 5.91 -30.46
N ASN A 199 -36.64 7.01 -30.88
CA ASN A 199 -38.05 7.30 -30.84
C ASN A 199 -38.87 6.08 -31.29
N ARG A 200 -39.43 5.33 -30.33
CA ARG A 200 -40.56 4.43 -30.57
C ARG A 200 -41.72 4.99 -29.78
N GLY A 201 -42.61 5.67 -30.52
CA GLY A 201 -43.85 6.20 -30.00
C GLY A 201 -44.73 5.12 -29.37
N GLY A 202 -45.45 5.51 -28.33
CA GLY A 202 -46.42 4.68 -27.65
C GLY A 202 -46.93 5.41 -26.41
N TYR A 203 -48.18 5.84 -26.47
CA TYR A 203 -48.91 6.53 -25.41
C TYR A 203 -48.99 5.72 -24.10
N GLY A 204 -49.02 6.42 -22.96
CA GLY A 204 -49.78 5.97 -21.79
C GLY A 204 -48.99 5.71 -20.50
N GLU A 205 -49.44 6.42 -19.45
CA GLU A 205 -49.43 6.08 -18.02
C GLU A 205 -48.25 6.44 -17.11
N ASP A 206 -48.69 6.93 -15.95
CA ASP A 206 -47.97 7.47 -14.80
C ASP A 206 -46.87 6.55 -14.25
N ALA A 207 -45.65 7.07 -14.16
CA ALA A 207 -44.59 6.47 -13.36
C ALA A 207 -43.95 7.50 -12.43
N LYS A 208 -44.17 7.29 -11.13
CA LYS A 208 -43.64 8.05 -9.98
C LYS A 208 -42.13 8.26 -10.09
N ARG A 209 -41.69 9.50 -9.83
CA ARG A 209 -40.28 9.88 -9.62
C ARG A 209 -39.68 9.05 -8.47
N PRO A 210 -38.57 8.30 -8.67
CA PRO A 210 -37.84 7.75 -7.55
C PRO A 210 -36.93 8.82 -6.94
N ASN A 211 -37.10 8.98 -5.62
CA ASN A 211 -36.34 9.88 -4.77
C ASN A 211 -34.85 9.45 -4.77
N ARG A 212 -33.94 10.31 -5.24
CA ARG A 212 -32.49 10.09 -5.10
C ARG A 212 -32.08 10.43 -3.67
N GLY A 213 -32.00 9.40 -2.84
CA GLY A 213 -31.55 9.49 -1.46
C GLY A 213 -31.23 8.11 -0.88
N ALA A 214 -30.38 7.34 -1.56
CA ALA A 214 -29.84 6.11 -1.01
C ALA A 214 -28.55 6.43 -0.24
N ILE A 215 -28.69 6.74 1.05
CA ILE A 215 -27.60 6.66 2.01
C ILE A 215 -27.41 5.17 2.29
N VAL A 216 -26.44 4.56 1.63
CA VAL A 216 -26.12 3.14 1.79
C VAL A 216 -25.30 2.96 3.07
N GLY A 217 -25.96 2.40 4.07
CA GLY A 217 -25.47 1.33 4.96
C GLY A 217 -24.16 1.55 5.70
N GLY A 218 -24.24 1.83 7.00
CA GLY A 218 -23.15 1.58 7.93
C GLY A 218 -22.78 0.10 7.96
N TYR A 219 -21.48 -0.18 7.97
CA TYR A 219 -20.95 -1.53 8.13
C TYR A 219 -20.94 -1.85 9.64
N GLU A 220 -21.94 -2.54 10.15
CA GLU A 220 -21.80 -3.25 11.42
C GLU A 220 -21.29 -4.64 11.10
N SER A 221 -20.02 -4.91 11.44
CA SER A 221 -19.43 -6.23 11.27
C SER A 221 -19.77 -7.07 12.51
N ASP A 222 -20.64 -8.06 12.36
CA ASP A 222 -21.02 -9.07 13.38
C ASP A 222 -19.84 -9.91 13.93
N ALA A 223 -18.62 -9.68 13.42
CA ALA A 223 -17.37 -10.22 13.97
C ALA A 223 -16.84 -9.37 15.14
N ALA A 224 -16.99 -8.03 15.08
CA ALA A 224 -16.58 -7.11 16.15
C ALA A 224 -17.52 -7.22 17.38
N SER A 225 -18.82 -7.40 17.14
CA SER A 225 -19.84 -7.54 18.20
C SER A 225 -19.66 -8.77 19.08
N ARG A 226 -18.90 -9.79 18.63
CA ARG A 226 -18.66 -11.03 19.40
C ARG A 226 -17.44 -11.00 20.31
N ARG A 227 -16.69 -9.89 20.36
CA ARG A 227 -15.54 -9.74 21.29
C ARG A 227 -15.59 -8.47 22.16
N VAL A 228 -16.56 -7.57 21.97
CA VAL A 228 -16.84 -6.46 22.88
C VAL A 228 -17.85 -6.91 23.93
N GLY A 229 -17.39 -7.78 24.83
CA GLY A 229 -18.27 -8.45 25.79
C GLY A 229 -17.56 -8.87 27.07
N ARG A 230 -16.57 -8.12 27.53
CA ARG A 230 -16.11 -8.11 28.93
C ARG A 230 -15.12 -6.97 29.14
N GLU A 231 -15.27 -6.33 30.29
CA GLU A 231 -14.39 -5.30 30.88
C GLU A 231 -14.72 -3.84 30.56
N SER A 232 -15.82 -3.36 31.13
CA SER A 232 -15.82 -2.05 31.80
C SER A 232 -16.74 -2.05 33.03
N SER A 233 -16.19 -2.33 34.20
CA SER A 233 -16.76 -1.88 35.48
C SER A 233 -15.62 -1.67 36.45
N GLY A 234 -15.38 -0.40 36.81
CA GLY A 234 -14.21 0.01 37.56
C GLY A 234 -14.32 -0.12 39.09
N ARG A 235 -13.31 0.51 39.72
CA ARG A 235 -13.09 0.84 41.15
C ARG A 235 -12.27 -0.15 42.00
N SER A 236 -11.01 0.26 42.23
CA SER A 236 -10.45 0.63 43.54
C SER A 236 -10.65 -0.35 44.73
N ILE A 237 -9.58 -1.04 45.14
CA ILE A 237 -8.96 -0.89 46.47
C ILE A 237 -7.73 -1.80 46.60
N ASP A 238 -6.73 -1.19 47.24
CA ASP A 238 -5.56 -1.64 47.99
C ASP A 238 -5.50 -3.09 48.52
N GLY A 239 -4.26 -3.52 48.80
CA GLY A 239 -3.96 -4.47 49.87
C GLY A 239 -3.54 -5.88 49.46
N ASP A 240 -2.23 -6.12 49.54
CA ASP A 240 -1.57 -7.34 50.04
C ASP A 240 -2.41 -8.61 50.26
N ARG A 241 -2.06 -9.69 49.54
CA ARG A 241 -1.84 -11.08 50.04
C ARG A 241 -1.75 -12.04 48.85
N VAL A 242 -0.58 -12.61 48.58
CA VAL A 242 -0.10 -13.91 49.13
C VAL A 242 -0.87 -15.12 48.59
N ARG A 243 -0.14 -15.85 47.73
CA ARG A 243 0.09 -17.32 47.65
C ARG A 243 -1.09 -18.32 47.68
N GLN A 244 -0.83 -19.42 46.95
CA GLN A 244 -1.50 -20.73 46.93
C GLN A 244 -2.70 -20.77 45.97
N SER A 245 -2.90 -21.75 45.09
CA SER A 245 -2.61 -23.20 45.11
C SER A 245 -2.70 -23.73 43.65
N ILE A 246 -1.72 -24.46 43.12
CA ILE A 246 -1.47 -25.91 43.18
C ILE A 246 -2.48 -26.79 42.40
N ASP A 247 -1.94 -27.42 41.36
CA ASP A 247 -2.11 -28.80 40.88
C ASP A 247 -3.47 -29.49 40.80
N ARG A 248 -3.85 -29.82 39.56
CA ARG A 248 -4.44 -31.09 39.05
C ARG A 248 -4.86 -30.75 37.61
N VAL A 249 -4.32 -31.34 36.54
CA VAL A 249 -4.37 -32.75 36.16
C VAL A 249 -3.29 -32.98 35.10
N ARG A 250 -2.32 -33.85 35.40
CA ARG A 250 -1.40 -34.43 34.42
C ARG A 250 -1.46 -35.94 34.58
N ARG A 251 -1.91 -36.63 33.53
CA ARG A 251 -1.75 -38.07 33.19
C ARG A 251 -2.90 -38.40 32.22
N LYS A 252 -2.75 -39.02 31.07
CA LYS A 252 -1.71 -39.79 30.35
C LYS A 252 -2.10 -39.70 28.86
N ILE A 253 -1.15 -39.82 27.93
CA ILE A 253 -1.22 -40.64 26.70
C ILE A 253 0.18 -40.61 26.05
N SER A 254 0.77 -41.79 25.86
CA SER A 254 1.99 -42.04 25.07
C SER A 254 1.58 -42.69 23.73
N PRO A 255 2.47 -42.72 22.72
CA PRO A 255 2.10 -42.78 21.30
C PRO A 255 1.87 -44.20 20.79
N ARG A 256 1.01 -44.35 19.77
CA ARG A 256 0.92 -45.54 18.92
C ARG A 256 0.91 -45.13 17.44
N VAL A 257 1.62 -45.93 16.64
CA VAL A 257 1.89 -45.79 15.21
C VAL A 257 0.89 -46.64 14.41
N GLY A 258 0.30 -46.05 13.35
CA GLY A 258 -0.30 -46.67 12.15
C GLY A 258 -1.66 -47.38 12.30
N PRO A 259 -2.52 -47.45 11.23
CA PRO A 259 -2.21 -47.32 9.80
C PRO A 259 -3.04 -46.25 9.03
N SER A 260 -2.60 -45.96 7.80
CA SER A 260 -3.13 -44.97 6.84
C SER A 260 -4.59 -45.20 6.37
N PRO A 261 -5.26 -44.12 5.91
CA PRO A 261 -6.17 -44.19 4.77
C PRO A 261 -5.69 -43.30 3.61
N GLY A 262 -5.75 -43.85 2.39
CA GLY A 262 -5.56 -43.14 1.13
C GLY A 262 -6.79 -42.36 0.67
N SER A 263 -6.60 -41.61 -0.43
CA SER A 263 -7.56 -40.77 -1.19
C SER A 263 -8.24 -39.66 -0.37
N ASP A 264 -8.00 -38.37 -0.58
CA ASP A 264 -8.05 -37.64 -1.85
C ASP A 264 -7.09 -36.44 -1.83
N ARG A 265 -6.06 -36.45 -2.71
CA ARG A 265 -5.44 -35.20 -3.15
C ARG A 265 -6.29 -34.64 -4.30
N LYS A 266 -7.41 -34.01 -3.96
CA LYS A 266 -7.97 -32.99 -4.84
C LYS A 266 -6.96 -31.85 -4.88
N GLY A 267 -6.48 -31.54 -6.09
CA GLY A 267 -5.45 -30.53 -6.32
C GLY A 267 -5.77 -29.26 -5.56
N GLN A 268 -4.89 -28.92 -4.61
CA GLN A 268 -4.78 -27.55 -4.16
C GLN A 268 -4.33 -26.77 -5.40
N THR A 269 -5.28 -26.10 -6.06
CA THR A 269 -4.97 -25.06 -7.03
C THR A 269 -4.05 -24.09 -6.29
N ALA A 270 -2.76 -24.09 -6.65
CA ALA A 270 -1.80 -23.16 -6.09
C ALA A 270 -2.38 -21.76 -6.24
N VAL A 271 -2.58 -21.07 -5.11
CA VAL A 271 -3.05 -19.70 -5.14
C VAL A 271 -1.98 -18.90 -5.88
N PRO A 272 -2.31 -18.22 -6.99
CA PRO A 272 -1.31 -17.49 -7.74
C PRO A 272 -0.67 -16.42 -6.85
N ALA A 273 0.65 -16.23 -7.01
CA ALA A 273 1.41 -15.21 -6.29
C ALA A 273 0.79 -13.82 -6.52
N LEU A 274 0.87 -12.95 -5.51
CA LEU A 274 0.33 -11.59 -5.56
C LEU A 274 1.00 -10.77 -6.68
N LEU A 275 0.20 -9.97 -7.39
CA LEU A 275 0.70 -8.95 -8.29
C LEU A 275 1.39 -7.86 -7.48
N LEU A 276 2.70 -7.69 -7.68
CA LEU A 276 3.50 -6.74 -6.91
C LEU A 276 3.57 -5.39 -7.64
N PRO A 277 3.14 -4.28 -6.98
CA PRO A 277 3.33 -2.94 -7.52
C PRO A 277 4.81 -2.53 -7.47
N SER A 278 5.19 -1.57 -8.32
CA SER A 278 6.43 -0.82 -8.11
C SER A 278 6.27 0.06 -6.87
N VAL A 279 7.26 0.06 -5.97
CA VAL A 279 7.21 0.83 -4.73
C VAL A 279 7.99 2.14 -4.84
N ALA A 280 7.46 3.18 -4.20
CA ALA A 280 8.10 4.46 -3.99
C ALA A 280 7.84 4.96 -2.55
N TYR A 281 8.62 5.93 -2.08
CA TYR A 281 8.52 6.46 -0.71
C TYR A 281 8.32 7.97 -0.67
N VAL A 282 7.52 8.44 0.31
CA VAL A 282 7.36 9.87 0.61
C VAL A 282 7.56 10.11 2.09
N LEU A 283 8.60 10.86 2.45
CA LEU A 283 8.94 11.20 3.82
C LEU A 283 8.75 12.70 4.04
N ILE A 284 7.93 13.07 5.02
CA ILE A 284 7.67 14.48 5.35
C ILE A 284 8.19 14.77 6.74
N SER A 285 9.08 15.76 6.85
CA SER A 285 9.73 16.19 8.10
C SER A 285 10.29 15.02 8.92
N PRO A 286 11.22 14.21 8.39
CA PRO A 286 11.70 13.05 9.11
C PRO A 286 12.43 13.42 10.40
N LEU A 287 12.13 12.65 11.45
CA LEU A 287 12.84 12.74 12.71
C LEU A 287 14.11 11.90 12.59
N LEU A 288 15.28 12.52 12.81
CA LEU A 288 16.57 11.82 12.83
C LEU A 288 17.10 11.71 14.26
N PRO A 289 18.02 10.77 14.55
CA PRO A 289 18.66 10.69 15.87
C PRO A 289 19.25 12.05 16.30
N PRO A 290 19.14 12.47 17.58
CA PRO A 290 18.66 11.71 18.73
C PRO A 290 17.14 11.73 18.93
N VAL A 291 16.38 12.60 18.24
CA VAL A 291 14.93 12.75 18.46
C VAL A 291 14.19 11.48 18.07
N ALA A 292 14.55 10.87 16.94
CA ALA A 292 14.05 9.54 16.56
C ALA A 292 14.37 8.47 17.62
N GLY A 293 15.54 8.59 18.25
CA GLY A 293 15.94 7.73 19.35
C GLY A 293 15.01 7.90 20.56
N PHE A 294 14.69 9.12 20.96
CA PHE A 294 13.76 9.33 22.08
C PHE A 294 12.34 8.84 21.78
N THR A 295 11.84 9.01 20.56
CA THR A 295 10.49 8.56 20.19
C THR A 295 10.38 7.03 20.00
N THR A 296 11.51 6.33 19.86
CA THR A 296 11.57 4.86 19.70
C THR A 296 12.36 4.17 20.82
N MET A 297 12.71 4.91 21.88
CA MET A 297 13.60 4.47 22.97
C MET A 297 14.93 3.89 22.47
N PHE A 298 15.48 4.46 21.39
CA PHE A 298 16.72 4.06 20.72
C PHE A 298 16.69 2.61 20.18
N SER A 299 15.48 2.07 19.98
CA SER A 299 15.29 0.73 19.44
C SER A 299 15.62 0.69 17.96
N LYS A 300 16.37 -0.33 17.53
CA LYS A 300 16.50 -0.63 16.10
C LYS A 300 15.16 -1.17 15.59
N LEU A 301 14.43 -0.35 14.84
CA LEU A 301 13.20 -0.75 14.16
C LEU A 301 13.54 -1.76 13.07
N LYS A 302 13.18 -3.01 13.30
CA LYS A 302 13.31 -4.09 12.31
C LYS A 302 12.07 -4.94 12.39
N PHE A 303 11.49 -5.25 11.23
CA PHE A 303 10.41 -6.20 11.15
C PHE A 303 10.95 -7.63 11.31
N THR A 304 10.54 -8.31 12.37
CA THR A 304 10.84 -9.72 12.62
C THR A 304 9.55 -10.51 12.64
N ARG A 305 9.32 -11.35 11.63
CA ARG A 305 8.23 -12.35 11.69
C ARG A 305 8.58 -13.33 12.83
N LYS A 306 7.65 -13.61 13.74
CA LYS A 306 7.83 -14.55 14.88
C LYS A 306 8.68 -15.77 14.46
N GLY A 307 9.95 -15.79 14.86
CA GLY A 307 10.86 -16.92 14.70
C GLY A 307 11.67 -17.06 13.39
N ARG A 308 11.69 -16.07 12.47
CA ARG A 308 12.61 -16.07 11.32
C ARG A 308 13.39 -14.76 11.23
N ASP A 309 14.71 -14.84 11.39
CA ASP A 309 15.62 -13.76 11.04
C ASP A 309 15.54 -13.50 9.52
N THR A 310 15.24 -12.26 9.17
CA THR A 310 15.04 -11.81 7.79
C THR A 310 16.39 -11.52 7.14
N GLY A 311 17.04 -12.57 6.63
CA GLY A 311 18.11 -12.47 5.62
C GLY A 311 19.39 -11.72 6.05
N PRO A 312 20.31 -11.45 5.09
CA PRO A 312 21.54 -10.72 5.38
C PRO A 312 21.24 -9.29 5.86
N GLN A 313 22.08 -8.76 6.75
CA GLN A 313 21.94 -7.38 7.21
C GLN A 313 22.08 -6.41 6.03
N ARG A 314 20.95 -5.87 5.58
CA ARG A 314 20.93 -4.74 4.64
C ARG A 314 21.40 -3.48 5.36
N GLU A 315 22.02 -2.59 4.59
CA GLU A 315 22.38 -1.25 5.06
C GLU A 315 21.12 -0.51 5.56
N GLU A 316 21.27 0.34 6.58
CA GLU A 316 20.17 1.16 7.09
C GLU A 316 19.60 2.04 5.96
N TYR A 317 18.27 2.12 5.86
CA TYR A 317 17.56 2.84 4.80
C TYR A 317 17.83 2.36 3.36
N HIS A 318 18.29 1.12 3.18
CA HIS A 318 18.55 0.56 1.84
C HIS A 318 17.34 0.70 0.88
N GLU A 319 16.13 0.41 1.36
CA GLU A 319 14.91 0.52 0.55
C GLU A 319 14.66 1.94 0.03
N LEU A 320 15.02 2.97 0.82
CA LEU A 320 14.86 4.37 0.41
C LEU A 320 15.82 4.80 -0.70
N ALA A 321 16.95 4.11 -0.84
CA ALA A 321 17.92 4.37 -1.90
C ALA A 321 17.58 3.59 -3.18
N VAL A 322 17.14 2.34 -3.04
CA VAL A 322 16.81 1.48 -4.20
C VAL A 322 15.50 1.89 -4.88
N HIS A 323 14.52 2.35 -4.11
CA HIS A 323 13.24 2.81 -4.63
C HIS A 323 13.23 4.33 -4.84
N PRO A 324 12.41 4.85 -5.78
CA PRO A 324 12.15 6.29 -5.85
C PRO A 324 11.68 6.81 -4.50
N CYS A 325 12.36 7.80 -3.96
CA CYS A 325 12.04 8.35 -2.64
C CYS A 325 12.06 9.87 -2.68
N CYS A 326 11.00 10.51 -2.18
CA CYS A 326 10.94 11.95 -1.99
C CYS A 326 10.93 12.29 -0.50
N CYS A 327 11.91 13.07 -0.06
CA CYS A 327 11.96 13.61 1.29
C CYS A 327 11.71 15.11 1.27
N LEU A 328 10.61 15.56 1.88
CA LEU A 328 10.28 16.98 2.03
C LEU A 328 10.56 17.42 3.46
N PHE A 329 11.30 18.52 3.63
CA PHE A 329 11.58 19.07 4.96
C PHE A 329 11.80 20.58 4.96
N GLY A 330 11.52 21.20 6.10
CA GLY A 330 11.68 22.64 6.31
C GLY A 330 13.02 23.03 6.91
N SER A 331 13.56 24.18 6.52
CA SER A 331 14.83 24.68 7.05
C SER A 331 14.76 25.18 8.50
N ARG A 332 13.55 25.35 9.06
CA ARG A 332 13.28 25.77 10.44
C ARG A 332 12.61 24.65 11.24
N ASP A 333 12.83 23.40 10.86
CA ASP A 333 12.37 22.24 11.63
C ASP A 333 12.99 22.26 13.04
N VAL A 334 12.11 22.24 14.05
CA VAL A 334 12.48 22.38 15.46
C VAL A 334 12.96 21.06 16.08
N PHE A 335 12.67 19.93 15.44
CA PHE A 335 13.04 18.60 15.93
C PHE A 335 14.32 18.09 15.29
N THR A 336 14.44 18.21 13.97
CA THR A 336 15.65 17.82 13.24
C THR A 336 16.25 19.03 12.55
N SER A 337 17.47 19.41 12.91
CA SER A 337 18.10 20.58 12.30
C SER A 337 18.30 20.45 10.79
N ASP A 338 18.14 21.56 10.09
CA ASP A 338 18.32 21.68 8.64
C ASP A 338 19.64 21.06 8.15
N ARG A 339 20.75 21.37 8.83
CA ARG A 339 22.07 20.81 8.50
C ARG A 339 22.11 19.29 8.60
N LYS A 340 21.39 18.70 9.56
CA LYS A 340 21.34 17.24 9.75
C LYS A 340 20.51 16.59 8.65
N LEU A 341 19.35 17.16 8.34
CA LEU A 341 18.49 16.69 7.25
C LEU A 341 19.22 16.74 5.91
N GLN A 342 19.86 17.86 5.58
CA GLN A 342 20.64 18.00 4.34
C GLN A 342 21.76 16.96 4.23
N ARG A 343 22.50 16.70 5.32
CA ARG A 343 23.55 15.69 5.32
C ARG A 343 23.00 14.28 5.09
N TRP A 344 21.92 13.95 5.81
CA TRP A 344 21.29 12.64 5.71
C TRP A 344 20.69 12.39 4.33
N THR A 345 20.01 13.39 3.75
CA THR A 345 19.47 13.26 2.40
C THR A 345 20.56 13.23 1.33
N ALA A 346 21.65 13.99 1.50
CA ALA A 346 22.80 13.94 0.58
C ALA A 346 23.49 12.57 0.62
N ASP A 347 23.62 11.94 1.80
CA ASP A 347 24.13 10.57 1.95
C ASP A 347 23.28 9.59 1.12
N LEU A 348 21.96 9.57 1.33
CA LEU A 348 21.05 8.68 0.61
C LEU A 348 21.03 8.93 -0.91
N ALA A 349 21.09 10.19 -1.34
CA ALA A 349 21.15 10.55 -2.76
C ALA A 349 22.50 10.17 -3.41
N SER A 350 23.59 10.12 -2.64
CA SER A 350 24.92 9.76 -3.15
C SER A 350 25.14 8.27 -3.33
N ARG A 351 24.24 7.42 -2.83
CA ARG A 351 24.35 5.96 -2.97
C ARG A 351 24.23 5.53 -4.44
N PRO A 352 24.97 4.51 -4.89
CA PRO A 352 24.92 4.06 -6.28
C PRO A 352 23.50 3.68 -6.73
N GLY A 353 23.05 4.22 -7.87
CA GLY A 353 21.72 3.95 -8.41
C GLY A 353 20.56 4.60 -7.65
N SER A 354 20.86 5.47 -6.67
CA SER A 354 19.83 6.09 -5.84
C SER A 354 18.90 7.01 -6.63
N ARG A 355 17.60 6.84 -6.43
CA ARG A 355 16.54 7.73 -6.95
C ARG A 355 15.95 8.62 -5.84
N PHE A 356 16.76 8.88 -4.81
CA PHE A 356 16.36 9.70 -3.68
C PHE A 356 16.41 11.19 -4.04
N THR A 357 15.29 11.89 -3.83
CA THR A 357 15.13 13.32 -4.07
C THR A 357 14.79 14.04 -2.77
N ALA A 358 15.50 15.14 -2.49
CA ALA A 358 15.26 15.97 -1.32
C ALA A 358 14.65 17.33 -1.73
N ILE A 359 13.49 17.67 -1.17
CA ILE A 359 12.83 18.96 -1.37
C ILE A 359 12.91 19.74 -0.07
N ARG A 360 13.89 20.62 0.01
CA ARG A 360 14.09 21.53 1.14
C ARG A 360 13.27 22.81 0.93
N VAL A 361 12.42 23.15 1.88
CA VAL A 361 11.63 24.39 1.85
C VAL A 361 12.23 25.43 2.80
N ASN A 362 12.65 26.56 2.23
CA ASN A 362 13.16 27.70 3.00
C ASN A 362 12.06 28.26 3.92
N ALA A 363 12.43 28.53 5.16
CA ALA A 363 11.58 29.08 6.23
C ALA A 363 10.49 28.15 6.78
N ALA A 364 10.24 26.98 6.17
CA ALA A 364 9.27 26.04 6.69
C ALA A 364 9.70 25.41 8.01
N GLY A 365 8.74 25.30 8.93
CA GLY A 365 8.87 24.55 10.18
C GLY A 365 8.41 23.09 10.04
N HIS A 366 8.47 22.34 11.14
CA HIS A 366 8.08 20.92 11.15
C HIS A 366 6.60 20.70 10.80
N PHE A 367 5.74 21.61 11.25
CA PHE A 367 4.28 21.50 11.19
C PHE A 367 3.64 22.15 9.95
N TRP A 368 4.43 22.78 9.08
CA TRP A 368 3.95 23.37 7.82
C TRP A 368 2.74 24.33 7.98
N HIS A 369 2.74 25.15 9.03
CA HIS A 369 1.62 26.03 9.38
C HIS A 369 1.41 27.19 8.41
N GLU A 370 2.47 27.70 7.79
CA GLU A 370 2.37 28.85 6.88
C GLU A 370 1.76 28.45 5.53
N ASP A 371 0.88 29.28 5.00
CA ASP A 371 0.18 28.98 3.75
C ASP A 371 1.15 28.73 2.58
N GLU A 372 2.23 29.52 2.51
CA GLU A 372 3.27 29.35 1.49
C GLU A 372 3.98 27.99 1.57
N ASP A 373 4.26 27.52 2.78
CA ASP A 373 4.94 26.25 3.00
C ASP A 373 4.04 25.10 2.53
N SER A 374 2.74 25.19 2.84
CA SER A 374 1.75 24.21 2.39
C SER A 374 1.67 24.14 0.86
N VAL A 375 1.77 25.28 0.17
CA VAL A 375 1.78 25.35 -1.30
C VAL A 375 3.04 24.68 -1.85
N ARG A 376 4.20 24.96 -1.26
CA ARG A 376 5.47 24.37 -1.69
C ARG A 376 5.52 22.87 -1.47
N LEU A 377 4.98 22.36 -0.35
CA LEU A 377 4.85 20.92 -0.11
C LEU A 377 4.01 20.25 -1.20
N ARG A 378 2.81 20.79 -1.49
CA ARG A 378 1.93 20.23 -2.52
C ARG A 378 2.59 20.25 -3.89
N ARG A 379 3.21 21.37 -4.26
CA ARG A 379 3.87 21.51 -5.56
C ARG A 379 5.05 20.54 -5.69
N GLY A 380 5.92 20.46 -4.68
CA GLY A 380 7.06 19.55 -4.70
C GLY A 380 6.64 18.08 -4.80
N LEU A 381 5.57 17.70 -4.09
CA LEU A 381 5.03 16.35 -4.19
C LEU A 381 4.45 16.07 -5.58
N ALA A 382 3.66 17.00 -6.14
CA ALA A 382 3.10 16.87 -7.48
C ALA A 382 4.18 16.81 -8.58
N GLU A 383 5.22 17.62 -8.48
CA GLU A 383 6.37 17.61 -9.40
C GLU A 383 7.12 16.29 -9.34
N TRP A 384 7.39 15.77 -8.14
CA TRP A 384 8.04 14.47 -7.98
C TRP A 384 7.19 13.32 -8.51
N LEU A 385 5.87 13.31 -8.29
CA LEU A 385 4.99 12.25 -8.79
C LEU A 385 5.01 12.14 -10.33
N ARG A 386 5.17 13.26 -11.04
CA ARG A 386 5.33 13.24 -12.51
C ARG A 386 6.61 12.53 -12.98
N THR A 387 7.61 12.39 -12.11
CA THR A 387 8.83 11.63 -12.42
C THR A 387 8.65 10.12 -12.26
N LEU A 388 7.54 9.67 -11.65
CA LEU A 388 7.22 8.26 -11.49
C LEU A 388 6.41 7.69 -12.66
N THR A 389 5.75 8.55 -13.44
CA THR A 389 5.07 8.18 -14.68
C THR A 389 6.10 8.12 -15.81
N PRO A 390 6.22 7.00 -16.53
CA PRO A 390 6.98 6.98 -17.79
C PRO A 390 6.36 8.00 -18.74
N SER A 391 7.19 8.78 -19.43
CA SER A 391 6.68 9.68 -20.46
C SER A 391 6.13 8.84 -21.64
N GLU A 392 5.15 9.36 -22.39
CA GLU A 392 4.70 8.68 -23.63
C GLU A 392 5.83 8.53 -24.67
N GLU A 393 6.92 9.29 -24.53
CA GLU A 393 8.11 9.18 -25.37
C GLU A 393 8.95 7.93 -25.00
N ASP A 394 9.09 7.61 -23.71
CA ASP A 394 9.76 6.39 -23.24
C ASP A 394 9.04 5.11 -23.70
N ALA A 395 7.70 5.15 -23.79
CA ALA A 395 6.90 4.02 -24.25
C ALA A 395 7.03 3.76 -25.77
N LYS A 396 7.31 4.80 -26.57
CA LYS A 396 7.54 4.66 -28.02
C LYS A 396 8.92 4.10 -28.35
N GLU A 397 9.91 4.32 -27.50
CA GLU A 397 11.27 3.82 -27.72
C GLU A 397 11.39 2.32 -27.40
N THR A 398 10.55 1.79 -26.52
CA THR A 398 10.48 0.35 -26.20
C THR A 398 9.77 -0.52 -27.25
N ASP A 399 9.07 0.06 -28.23
CA ASP A 399 8.35 -0.65 -29.30
C ASP A 399 9.12 -0.72 -30.64
N ILE A 400 10.36 -0.21 -30.70
CA ILE A 400 11.20 -0.32 -31.89
C ILE A 400 11.91 -1.67 -31.90
N VAL A 401 11.19 -2.72 -32.31
CA VAL A 401 11.81 -3.94 -32.83
C VAL A 401 12.55 -3.57 -34.13
N PRO A 402 13.85 -3.85 -34.30
CA PRO A 402 14.52 -3.58 -35.56
C PRO A 402 13.92 -4.45 -36.67
N GLN A 403 13.19 -3.83 -37.60
CA GLN A 403 12.86 -4.43 -38.89
C GLN A 403 14.13 -4.51 -39.74
N SER A 404 14.99 -5.49 -39.48
CA SER A 404 16.08 -5.86 -40.39
C SER A 404 16.41 -7.35 -40.28
N ALA A 405 15.41 -8.21 -40.48
CA ALA A 405 15.63 -9.63 -40.77
C ALA A 405 14.41 -10.28 -41.44
N ARG A 406 13.87 -9.66 -42.50
CA ARG A 406 12.98 -10.34 -43.45
C ARG A 406 13.20 -9.76 -44.83
N HIS A 407 14.27 -10.22 -45.50
CA HIS A 407 14.34 -10.37 -46.96
C HIS A 407 15.67 -11.05 -47.32
N ALA A 408 15.64 -12.37 -47.43
CA ALA A 408 16.53 -13.20 -48.23
C ALA A 408 15.70 -14.46 -48.52
N ASP A 409 14.76 -14.35 -49.45
CA ASP A 409 14.92 -14.75 -50.85
C ASP A 409 15.04 -16.28 -50.98
N GLY A 410 13.89 -16.89 -51.28
CA GLY A 410 13.78 -18.26 -51.72
C GLY A 410 13.58 -18.26 -53.23
N SER A 411 14.58 -18.72 -53.96
CA SER A 411 14.45 -19.24 -55.32
C SER A 411 15.56 -20.31 -55.47
N ASN A 412 15.20 -21.58 -55.33
CA ASN A 412 14.81 -22.49 -56.42
C ASN A 412 16.03 -22.95 -57.23
N GLU A 413 16.50 -24.19 -57.01
CA GLU A 413 16.90 -25.10 -58.09
C GLU A 413 17.24 -26.50 -57.56
N GLN A 414 16.47 -27.49 -58.00
CA GLN A 414 16.83 -28.90 -58.00
C GLN A 414 16.55 -29.49 -59.38
N HIS A 415 17.52 -30.28 -59.85
CA HIS A 415 17.53 -31.24 -60.96
C HIS A 415 17.67 -30.73 -62.42
N LYS A 416 18.85 -31.00 -63.00
CA LYS A 416 18.94 -31.87 -64.19
C LYS A 416 20.33 -32.53 -64.32
N LEU A 417 20.32 -33.85 -64.50
CA LEU A 417 21.43 -34.70 -64.94
C LEU A 417 21.70 -34.50 -66.43
N GLU A 418 22.97 -34.56 -66.87
CA GLU A 418 23.49 -35.35 -68.01
C GLU A 418 24.92 -34.91 -68.40
N GLY A 419 25.76 -35.87 -68.81
CA GLY A 419 26.83 -35.60 -69.80
C GLY A 419 28.30 -35.76 -69.38
N THR A 420 28.76 -37.01 -69.27
CA THR A 420 29.97 -37.61 -69.88
C THR A 420 31.20 -36.74 -70.27
N THR A 421 32.39 -37.23 -69.86
CA THR A 421 33.64 -37.41 -70.67
C THR A 421 34.93 -36.74 -70.12
N VAL A 422 35.73 -37.54 -69.40
CA VAL A 422 37.14 -37.91 -69.69
C VAL A 422 38.13 -36.84 -70.24
N ARG A 423 39.26 -36.71 -69.49
CA ARG A 423 40.71 -36.66 -69.88
C ARG A 423 41.54 -35.37 -69.70
N THR A 424 42.72 -35.65 -69.13
CA THR A 424 44.08 -35.10 -69.34
C THR A 424 44.47 -33.75 -68.76
N GLY A 425 45.60 -33.77 -68.03
CA GLY A 425 46.36 -32.63 -67.54
C GLY A 425 47.19 -33.05 -66.33
#